data_AF-A0A930UAM9-F1
#
_entry.id   AF-A0A930UAM9-F1
#
_cell.length_a   1.000
_cell.length_b   1.000
_cell.length_c   1.000
_cell.angle_alpha   90.00
_cell.angle_beta   90.00
_cell.angle_gamma   90.00
#
_symmetry.space_group_name_H-M   'P 1'
#
loop_
_entity.id
_entity.type
_entity.pdbx_description
1 polymer ?
#
loop_
_entity_poly.entity_id
_entity_poly.type
_entity_poly.pdbx_seq_one_letter_code
_entity_poly.pdbx_strand_id
1 'polypeptide(L)' 'MLENIVIIGVALLVLGGVFFIGLFVGVGSALDMMDADNQMENDLYCFECEIEMPVKEKNGRFYCSNCGLYHGSEI' A
#
# COMPACT_ATOMS: atom_id res chain seq x y z
N MET A 1 0.58 39.73 -30.98
CA MET A 1 -0.32 39.60 -29.81
C MET A 1 -1.00 38.24 -29.76
N LEU A 2 -1.56 37.75 -30.88
CA LEU A 2 -2.21 36.43 -30.94
C LEU A 2 -1.25 35.26 -30.65
N GLU A 3 -0.03 35.29 -31.18
CA GLU A 3 0.99 34.24 -30.98
C GLU A 3 1.34 34.05 -29.50
N ASN A 4 1.51 35.15 -28.75
CA ASN A 4 1.81 35.09 -27.32
C ASN A 4 0.65 34.49 -26.51
N ILE A 5 -0.60 34.77 -26.89
CA ILE A 5 -1.80 34.21 -26.23
C ILE A 5 -1.86 32.70 -26.45
N VAL A 6 -1.56 32.23 -27.67
CA VAL A 6 -1.53 30.79 -27.98
C VAL A 6 -0.45 30.08 -27.17
N ILE A 7 0.75 30.66 -27.07
CA ILE A 7 1.85 30.09 -26.28
C ILE A 7 1.48 29.98 -24.80
N ILE A 8 0.89 31.03 -24.22
CA ILE A 8 0.45 31.02 -22.82
C ILE A 8 -0.64 29.97 -22.59
N GLY A 9 -1.60 29.85 -23.52
CA GLY A 9 -2.66 28.83 -23.45
C GLY A 9 -2.11 27.40 -23.43
N VAL A 10 -1.17 27.10 -24.33
CA VAL A 10 -0.51 25.77 -24.37
C VAL A 10 0.29 25.51 -23.10
N ALA A 11 1.03 26.51 -22.61
CA ALA A 11 1.81 26.37 -21.37
C ALA A 11 0.93 26.05 -20.16
N LEU A 12 -0.23 26.71 -20.02
CA LEU A 12 -1.17 26.44 -18.92
C LEU A 12 -1.79 25.04 -19.02
N LEU A 13 -2.08 24.57 -20.24
CA LEU A 13 -2.65 23.24 -20.47
C LEU A 13 -1.63 22.14 -20.10
N VAL A 14 -0.37 22.32 -20.49
CA VAL A 14 0.72 21.39 -20.14
C VAL A 14 0.97 21.40 -18.63
N LEU A 15 1.09 22.57 -18.00
CA LEU A 15 1.32 22.68 -16.55
C LEU A 15 0.15 22.12 -15.74
N GLY A 16 -1.09 22.43 -16.14
CA GLY A 16 -2.29 21.88 -15.53
C GLY A 16 -2.34 20.36 -15.67
N GLY A 17 -2.12 19.83 -16.87
CA GLY A 17 -2.14 18.39 -17.13
C GLY A 17 -1.11 17.62 -16.29
N VAL A 18 0.13 18.10 -16.23
CA VAL A 18 1.18 17.49 -15.39
C VAL A 18 0.82 17.56 -13.90
N PHE A 19 0.25 18.67 -13.44
CA PHE A 19 -0.21 18.81 -12.06
C PHE A 19 -1.33 17.82 -11.71
N PHE A 20 -2.34 17.68 -12.57
CA PHE A 20 -3.43 16.73 -12.34
C PHE A 20 -2.93 15.28 -12.33
N ILE A 21 -2.11 14.87 -13.30
CA ILE A 21 -1.54 13.52 -13.34
C ILE A 21 -0.72 13.23 -12.08
N GLY A 22 0.14 14.17 -11.67
CA GLY A 22 0.93 14.04 -10.44
C GLY A 22 0.07 13.90 -9.19
N LEU A 23 -1.04 14.65 -9.11
CA LEU A 23 -1.98 14.58 -7.99
C LEU A 23 -2.69 13.23 -7.93
N PHE A 24 -3.18 12.72 -9.07
CA PHE A 24 -3.85 11.42 -9.12
C PHE A 24 -2.91 10.26 -8.78
N VAL A 25 -1.69 10.25 -9.32
CA VAL A 25 -0.70 9.19 -9.02
C VAL A 25 -0.24 9.27 -7.57
N GLY A 26 0.09 10.47 -7.08
CA GLY A 26 0.56 10.65 -5.70
C GLY A 26 -0.48 10.27 -4.64
N VAL A 27 -1.74 10.64 -4.84
CA VAL A 27 -2.83 10.27 -3.91
C VAL A 27 -3.11 8.77 -3.95
N GLY A 28 -3.10 8.14 -5.14
CA GLY A 28 -3.27 6.69 -5.26
C GLY A 28 -2.18 5.92 -4.50
N SER A 29 -0.91 6.26 -4.73
CA SER A 29 0.21 5.65 -4.02
C SER A 29 0.16 5.87 -2.50
N ALA A 30 -0.28 7.03 -2.04
CA ALA A 30 -0.40 7.31 -0.61
C ALA A 30 -1.49 6.46 0.06
N LEU A 31 -2.60 6.21 -0.65
CA LEU A 31 -3.68 5.35 -0.17
C LEU A 31 -3.26 3.87 -0.11
N ASP A 32 -2.55 3.37 -1.12
CA ASP A 32 -2.03 1.99 -1.11
C ASP A 32 -1.06 1.75 0.05
N MET A 33 -0.23 2.75 0.38
CA MET A 33 0.66 2.68 1.55
C MET A 33 -0.11 2.65 2.88
N MET A 34 -1.25 3.35 2.99
CA MET A 34 -2.09 3.33 4.20
C MET A 34 -2.88 2.02 4.35
N ASP A 35 -3.26 1.36 3.26
CA ASP A 35 -3.92 0.06 3.29
C ASP A 35 -2.92 -1.06 3.63
N ALA A 36 -1.69 -0.98 3.12
CA ALA A 36 -0.62 -1.91 3.49
C ALA A 36 -0.25 -1.84 4.99
N ASP A 37 -0.31 -0.65 5.61
CA ASP A 37 -0.05 -0.48 7.04
C ASP A 37 -1.20 -1.04 7.91
N ASN A 38 -2.45 -0.96 7.45
CA ASN A 38 -3.61 -1.51 8.18
C ASN A 38 -3.78 -3.03 8.04
N GLN A 39 -3.14 -3.68 7.06
CA GLN A 39 -3.25 -5.13 6.87
C GLN A 39 -2.19 -5.94 7.62
N MET A 40 -1.20 -5.29 8.25
CA MET A 40 -0.11 -5.98 8.96
C MET A 40 -0.37 -6.30 10.44
N GLU A 41 -1.49 -5.86 11.03
CA GLU A 41 -1.87 -6.17 12.41
C GLU A 41 -2.99 -7.23 12.51
N ASN A 42 -3.03 -8.18 11.56
CA ASN A 42 -3.75 -9.42 11.85
C ASN A 42 -2.91 -10.23 12.83
N ASP A 43 -3.12 -10.00 14.13
CA ASP A 43 -2.64 -10.88 15.19
C ASP A 43 -3.16 -12.29 14.90
N LEU A 44 -2.29 -13.15 14.35
CA LEU A 44 -2.68 -14.53 14.06
C LEU A 44 -2.83 -15.29 15.38
N TYR A 45 -3.97 -15.91 15.59
CA TYR A 45 -4.22 -16.74 16.77
C TYR A 45 -3.85 -18.22 16.51
N CYS A 46 -3.16 -18.85 17.45
CA CYS A 46 -2.92 -20.29 17.41
C CYS A 46 -4.03 -21.01 18.19
N PHE A 47 -4.99 -21.63 17.50
CA PHE A 47 -6.06 -22.40 18.14
C PHE A 47 -5.56 -23.60 18.95
N GLU A 48 -4.39 -24.16 18.60
CA GLU A 48 -3.82 -25.31 19.33
C GLU A 48 -3.24 -24.90 20.68
N CYS A 49 -2.64 -23.71 20.75
CA CYS A 49 -2.01 -23.20 21.97
C CYS A 49 -2.89 -22.23 22.74
N GLU A 50 -4.01 -21.84 22.14
CA GLU A 50 -4.90 -20.78 22.64
C GLU A 50 -4.18 -19.45 22.93
N ILE A 51 -3.14 -19.12 22.16
CA ILE A 51 -2.36 -17.88 22.31
C ILE A 51 -2.36 -17.04 21.03
N GLU A 52 -2.27 -15.73 21.22
CA GLU A 52 -1.91 -14.79 20.15
C GLU A 52 -0.47 -15.06 19.72
N MET A 53 -0.27 -15.32 18.43
CA MET A 53 1.06 -15.52 17.88
C MET A 53 1.67 -14.16 17.55
N PRO A 54 2.86 -13.82 18.06
CA PRO A 54 3.62 -12.73 17.48
C PRO A 54 3.92 -13.11 16.02
N VAL A 55 3.72 -12.17 15.08
CA VAL A 55 3.83 -12.34 13.62
C VAL A 55 5.25 -12.76 13.22
N LYS A 56 5.61 -14.03 13.46
CA LYS A 56 6.92 -14.60 13.16
C LYS A 56 6.83 -15.30 11.82
N GLU A 57 7.29 -14.60 10.79
CA GLU A 57 7.42 -15.14 9.44
C GLU A 57 8.73 -15.91 9.29
N LYS A 58 8.69 -17.10 8.70
CA LYS A 58 9.87 -17.83 8.26
C LYS A 58 9.64 -18.36 6.85
N ASN A 59 10.41 -17.85 5.89
CA ASN A 59 10.31 -18.21 4.47
C ASN A 59 8.90 -18.01 3.87
N GLY A 60 8.22 -16.89 4.17
CA GLY A 60 6.87 -16.63 3.64
C GLY A 60 5.74 -17.42 4.31
N ARG A 61 6.01 -18.10 5.43
CA ARG A 61 5.00 -18.84 6.19
C ARG A 61 5.03 -18.42 7.65
N PHE A 62 3.87 -18.12 8.23
CA PHE A 62 3.78 -17.84 9.66
C PHE A 62 3.80 -19.15 10.45
N TYR A 63 4.44 -19.14 11.62
CA TYR A 63 4.50 -20.30 12.50
C TYR A 63 4.37 -19.89 13.97
N CYS A 64 3.75 -20.76 14.76
CA CYS A 64 3.67 -20.57 16.20
C CYS A 64 5.02 -20.90 16.84
N SER A 65 5.63 -19.98 17.58
CA SER A 65 6.88 -20.28 18.29
C SER A 65 6.71 -21.21 19.49
N ASN A 66 5.47 -21.47 19.94
CA ASN A 66 5.19 -22.36 21.06
C ASN A 66 5.04 -23.83 20.61
N CYS A 67 4.14 -24.12 19.66
CA CYS A 67 3.95 -25.48 19.14
C CYS A 67 4.77 -25.82 17.89
N GLY A 68 5.37 -24.84 17.23
CA GLY A 68 6.16 -25.03 16.00
C GLY A 68 5.31 -25.32 14.75
N LEU A 69 3.99 -25.26 14.85
CA LEU A 69 3.07 -25.46 13.73
C LEU A 69 3.04 -24.23 12.83
N TYR A 70 2.94 -24.46 11.52
CA TYR A 70 2.76 -23.40 10.53
C TYR A 70 1.28 -23.08 10.40
N HIS A 71 0.95 -21.79 10.47
CA HIS A 71 -0.41 -21.27 10.37
C HIS A 71 -0.40 -20.17 9.32
N GLY A 72 -1.19 -20.30 8.28
CA GLY A 72 -1.30 -19.27 7.25
C GLY A 72 -2.37 -19.73 6.30
N SER A 73 -3.39 -18.90 6.08
CA SER A 73 -4.31 -19.16 4.98
C SER A 73 -3.51 -19.07 3.69
N GLU A 74 -3.62 -20.09 2.85
CA GLU A 74 -3.30 -19.93 1.43
C GLU A 74 -4.13 -18.74 0.92
N ILE A 75 -3.44 -17.73 0.39
CA ILE A 75 -4.08 -16.60 -0.31
C ILE A 75 -4.57 -17.11 -1.66
#